data_AF-A0A4R7V4X3-F1
#
_entry.id   AF-A0A4R7V4X3-F1
#
_cell.length_a   1.000
_cell.length_b   1.000
_cell.length_c   1.000
_cell.angle_alpha   90.00
_cell.angle_beta   90.00
_cell.angle_gamma   90.00
#
_symmetry.space_group_name_H-M   'P 1'
#
loop_
_entity.id
_entity.type
_entity.pdbx_description
1 polymer ?
#
loop_
_entity_poly.entity_id
_entity_poly.type
_entity_poly.pdbx_seq_one_letter_code
_entity_poly.pdbx_strand_id
1 'polypeptide(L)'
;MELEIMAVTGDEYRSTIEAANTYLVPMLRVNGIRFLQVARGGQATHNGYDVLADSVSPSELVPRGAWHLGEEMEQALTVPQIVSGRRLCSYRAKGEVLDSAIADEITAGRVASDFRHVIAFAAEEKWRAKRDSSYTTNARHPWYPLIEKRRDRTWCAGYLKRVLKGFVYPRSCCVICCFQAPRAGRSALAARWHAEPEAGVYALHVERRALSINRRMRLFGSLSAAEFVRSRGIDAVIELADAQLAEATTWTVVETRRVYRPASIKDPTTGKSQRGRDGRTVKDPTRKGDTWRSIRPHVVTDTREDGLAALTQLAHVHDTLVWTEADQVPRVDVRVLPNRPREWPITTHEYALMPGVIDAKEHAGFDREWRAARSREVVRGGGATPLPLAM
;
A
#
# COMPACT_ATOMS: atom_id res chain seq x y z
N MET A 1 -24.70 -20.18 -17.94
CA MET A 1 -23.25 -20.33 -18.12
C MET A 1 -22.58 -19.88 -16.83
N GLU A 2 -21.60 -20.62 -16.33
CA GLU A 2 -20.85 -20.24 -15.13
C GLU A 2 -19.72 -19.25 -15.51
N LEU A 3 -19.47 -18.27 -14.63
CA LEU A 3 -18.45 -17.25 -14.79
C LEU A 3 -17.51 -17.30 -13.58
N GLU A 4 -16.22 -17.48 -13.85
CA GLU A 4 -15.14 -17.12 -12.92
C GLU A 4 -14.62 -15.74 -13.32
N ILE A 5 -14.64 -14.79 -12.39
CA ILE A 5 -14.09 -13.45 -12.61
C ILE A 5 -12.91 -13.20 -11.66
N MET A 6 -11.78 -12.77 -12.21
CA MET A 6 -10.56 -12.52 -11.43
C MET A 6 -10.02 -11.12 -11.68
N ALA A 7 -9.85 -10.36 -10.60
CA ALA A 7 -9.08 -9.12 -10.60
C ALA A 7 -7.62 -9.40 -10.23
N VAL A 8 -6.72 -9.21 -11.20
CA VAL A 8 -5.27 -9.26 -11.00
C VAL A 8 -4.76 -7.88 -10.58
N THR A 9 -3.77 -7.87 -9.70
CA THR A 9 -3.16 -6.62 -9.22
C THR A 9 -1.98 -6.17 -10.07
N GLY A 10 -1.40 -7.08 -10.86
CA GLY A 10 -0.17 -6.87 -11.61
C GLY A 10 1.11 -7.12 -10.80
N ASP A 11 0.97 -7.47 -9.52
CA ASP A 11 2.06 -7.67 -8.57
C ASP A 11 1.94 -9.03 -7.86
N GLU A 12 1.25 -9.99 -8.46
CA GLU A 12 1.19 -11.37 -8.02
C GLU A 12 2.57 -12.04 -8.09
N TYR A 13 2.85 -12.96 -7.16
CA TYR A 13 4.06 -13.75 -7.24
C TYR A 13 4.07 -14.65 -8.48
N ARG A 14 5.25 -14.82 -9.09
CA ARG A 14 5.46 -15.73 -10.23
C ARG A 14 4.97 -17.14 -9.90
N SER A 15 5.34 -17.69 -8.74
CA SER A 15 4.87 -19.02 -8.31
C SER A 15 3.34 -19.16 -8.23
N THR A 16 2.62 -18.07 -7.95
CA THR A 16 1.15 -18.07 -7.92
C THR A 16 0.56 -18.10 -9.32
N ILE A 17 1.15 -17.32 -10.24
CA ILE A 17 0.75 -17.31 -11.65
C ILE A 17 1.01 -18.68 -12.29
N GLU A 18 2.19 -19.25 -12.06
CA GLU A 18 2.55 -20.59 -12.53
C GLU A 18 1.60 -21.68 -11.98
N ALA A 19 1.27 -21.61 -10.69
CA ALA A 19 0.31 -22.54 -10.08
C ALA A 19 -1.11 -22.38 -10.67
N ALA A 20 -1.53 -21.16 -10.98
CA ALA A 20 -2.81 -20.90 -11.63
C ALA A 20 -2.83 -21.47 -13.06
N ASN A 21 -1.80 -21.21 -13.85
CA ASN A 21 -1.66 -21.73 -15.22
C ASN A 21 -1.57 -23.26 -15.27
N THR A 22 -0.93 -23.87 -14.28
CA THR A 22 -0.75 -25.32 -14.23
C THR A 22 -2.03 -26.04 -13.80
N TYR A 23 -2.78 -25.47 -12.85
CA TYR A 23 -3.88 -26.19 -12.20
C TYR A 23 -5.24 -25.52 -12.37
N LEU A 24 -5.36 -24.21 -12.14
CA LEU A 24 -6.65 -23.51 -12.17
C LEU A 24 -7.19 -23.36 -13.59
N VAL A 25 -6.40 -22.77 -14.49
CA VAL A 25 -6.83 -22.45 -15.85
C VAL A 25 -7.25 -23.69 -16.64
N PRO A 26 -6.50 -24.82 -16.61
CA PRO A 26 -6.93 -26.05 -17.26
C PRO A 26 -8.23 -26.60 -16.68
N MET A 27 -8.46 -26.49 -15.36
CA MET A 27 -9.73 -26.90 -14.75
C MET A 27 -10.89 -26.05 -15.25
N LEU A 28 -10.75 -24.72 -15.33
CA LEU A 28 -11.80 -23.84 -15.86
C LEU A 28 -12.16 -24.24 -17.31
N ARG A 29 -11.14 -24.43 -18.16
CA ARG A 29 -11.31 -24.84 -19.55
C ARG A 29 -12.01 -26.20 -19.70
N VAL A 30 -11.58 -27.22 -18.97
CA VAL A 30 -12.17 -28.57 -19.05
C VAL A 30 -13.63 -28.58 -18.59
N ASN A 31 -14.00 -27.69 -17.66
CA ASN A 31 -15.38 -27.55 -17.18
C ASN A 31 -16.20 -26.53 -18.00
N GLY A 32 -15.64 -25.93 -19.06
CA GLY A 32 -16.34 -24.93 -19.88
C GLY A 32 -16.75 -23.67 -19.12
N ILE A 33 -16.04 -23.32 -18.05
CA ILE A 33 -16.29 -22.12 -17.25
C ILE A 33 -15.69 -20.92 -17.98
N ARG A 34 -16.51 -19.89 -18.26
CA ARG A 34 -16.02 -18.62 -18.80
C ARG A 34 -15.11 -17.96 -17.78
N PHE A 35 -13.91 -17.59 -18.20
CA PHE A 35 -12.93 -16.93 -17.35
C PHE A 35 -12.71 -15.49 -17.81
N LEU A 36 -13.22 -14.55 -17.02
CA LEU A 36 -13.05 -13.11 -17.24
C LEU A 36 -11.94 -12.58 -16.32
N GLN A 37 -10.88 -12.09 -16.92
CA GLN A 37 -9.73 -11.53 -16.23
C GLN A 37 -9.76 -10.01 -16.41
N VAL A 38 -9.73 -9.30 -15.29
CA VAL A 38 -9.79 -7.83 -15.28
C VAL A 38 -8.65 -7.27 -14.46
N ALA A 39 -8.23 -6.05 -14.81
CA ALA A 39 -7.31 -5.26 -14.03
C ALA A 39 -7.86 -3.84 -13.86
N ARG A 40 -7.26 -3.09 -12.95
CA ARG A 40 -7.56 -1.67 -12.80
C ARG A 40 -7.09 -0.91 -14.04
N GLY A 41 -7.91 -0.02 -14.60
CA GLY A 41 -7.56 0.76 -15.81
C GLY A 41 -6.69 1.99 -15.54
N GLY A 42 -6.44 2.34 -14.27
CA GLY A 42 -5.52 3.41 -13.91
C GLY A 42 -5.74 3.97 -12.50
N GLN A 43 -5.04 5.08 -12.20
CA GLN A 43 -5.04 5.65 -10.85
C GLN A 43 -6.38 6.25 -10.43
N ALA A 44 -7.09 6.92 -11.33
CA ALA A 44 -8.35 7.57 -11.02
C ALA A 44 -9.54 6.60 -11.15
N THR A 45 -10.59 6.77 -10.34
CA THR A 45 -11.81 5.94 -10.41
C THR A 45 -12.46 5.97 -11.79
N HIS A 46 -12.43 7.11 -12.49
CA HIS A 46 -13.02 7.22 -13.83
C HIS A 46 -12.29 6.40 -14.91
N ASN A 47 -11.10 5.87 -14.63
CA ASN A 47 -10.40 4.97 -15.55
C ASN A 47 -11.01 3.56 -15.55
N GLY A 48 -11.90 3.24 -14.59
CA GLY A 48 -12.60 1.97 -14.56
C GLY A 48 -11.67 0.75 -14.48
N TYR A 49 -11.93 -0.23 -15.34
CA TYR A 49 -11.19 -1.48 -15.42
C TYR A 49 -10.87 -1.86 -16.88
N ASP A 50 -9.79 -2.60 -17.06
CA ASP A 50 -9.41 -3.21 -18.32
C ASP A 50 -9.82 -4.69 -18.31
N VAL A 51 -10.36 -5.17 -19.44
CA VAL A 51 -10.49 -6.61 -19.69
C VAL A 51 -9.18 -7.11 -20.27
N LEU A 52 -8.52 -8.01 -19.53
CA LEU A 52 -7.25 -8.61 -19.96
C LEU A 52 -7.47 -9.81 -20.88
N ALA A 53 -8.44 -10.64 -20.52
CA ALA A 53 -8.83 -11.81 -21.29
C ALA A 53 -10.26 -12.21 -20.90
N ASP A 54 -11.00 -12.71 -21.87
CA ASP A 54 -12.34 -13.25 -21.68
C ASP A 54 -12.51 -14.46 -22.60
N SER A 55 -12.65 -15.65 -22.03
CA SER A 55 -12.71 -16.89 -22.82
C SER A 55 -13.43 -18.01 -22.09
N VAL A 56 -14.18 -18.82 -22.83
CA VAL A 56 -14.72 -20.13 -22.37
C VAL A 56 -13.72 -21.28 -22.52
N SER A 57 -12.57 -21.02 -23.15
CA SER A 57 -11.45 -21.94 -23.27
C SER A 57 -10.14 -21.20 -22.93
N PRO A 58 -9.96 -20.75 -21.68
CA PRO A 58 -8.78 -19.98 -21.30
C PRO A 58 -7.50 -20.84 -21.41
N SER A 59 -6.43 -20.21 -21.90
CA SER A 59 -5.09 -20.81 -22.03
C SER A 59 -4.15 -20.44 -20.88
N GLU A 60 -4.28 -19.22 -20.35
CA GLU A 60 -3.42 -18.68 -19.31
C GLU A 60 -4.11 -17.62 -18.44
N LEU A 61 -3.49 -17.33 -17.31
CA LEU A 61 -3.71 -16.17 -16.46
C LEU A 61 -2.79 -15.04 -16.95
N VAL A 62 -3.39 -13.95 -17.43
CA VAL A 62 -2.70 -12.71 -17.79
C VAL A 62 -2.26 -12.02 -16.50
N PRO A 63 -0.95 -11.87 -16.24
CA PRO A 63 -0.45 -11.52 -14.92
C PRO A 63 -0.60 -10.03 -14.58
N ARG A 64 -0.77 -9.16 -15.58
CA ARG A 64 -0.80 -7.70 -15.40
C ARG A 64 -1.64 -7.00 -16.48
N GLY A 65 -2.29 -5.92 -16.09
CA GLY A 65 -2.87 -4.93 -17.01
C GLY A 65 -1.91 -3.76 -17.27
N ALA A 66 -2.44 -2.71 -17.92
CA ALA A 66 -1.70 -1.48 -18.18
C ALA A 66 -1.32 -0.75 -16.88
N TRP A 67 -2.17 -0.84 -15.85
CA TRP A 67 -1.92 -0.29 -14.53
C TRP A 67 -1.81 -1.41 -13.48
N HIS A 68 -0.87 -1.28 -12.54
CA HIS A 68 -0.71 -2.23 -11.45
C HIS A 68 -0.61 -1.55 -10.08
N LEU A 69 -0.82 -2.34 -9.02
CA LEU A 69 -0.86 -1.84 -7.64
C LEU A 69 0.50 -1.27 -7.21
N GLY A 70 1.60 -1.87 -7.65
CA GLY A 70 2.96 -1.45 -7.38
C GLY A 70 3.25 -0.04 -7.89
N GLU A 71 2.86 0.25 -9.14
CA GLU A 71 2.95 1.59 -9.73
C GLU A 71 2.17 2.62 -8.90
N GLU A 72 0.96 2.28 -8.44
CA GLU A 72 0.20 3.14 -7.54
C GLU A 72 0.97 3.43 -6.24
N MET A 73 1.58 2.41 -5.63
CA MET A 73 2.33 2.54 -4.38
C MET A 73 3.60 3.39 -4.56
N GLU A 74 4.33 3.20 -5.66
CA GLU A 74 5.54 3.95 -5.99
C GLU A 74 5.23 5.42 -6.26
N GLN A 75 4.20 5.73 -7.06
CA GLN A 75 3.78 7.10 -7.34
C GLN A 75 3.21 7.79 -6.09
N ALA A 76 2.48 7.05 -5.25
CA ALA A 76 1.93 7.60 -4.02
C ALA A 76 2.96 7.69 -2.87
N LEU A 77 4.15 7.12 -3.05
CA LEU A 77 5.21 6.95 -2.05
C LEU A 77 4.64 6.33 -0.77
N THR A 78 3.94 5.22 -0.93
CA THR A 78 3.27 4.50 0.17
C THR A 78 3.40 3.00 -0.01
N VAL A 79 2.99 2.26 1.00
CA VAL A 79 2.89 0.80 0.95
C VAL A 79 1.44 0.42 1.19
N PRO A 80 1.00 -0.80 0.80
CA PRO A 80 -0.31 -1.30 1.19
C PRO A 80 -0.45 -1.28 2.72
N GLN A 81 -1.50 -0.63 3.23
CA GLN A 81 -1.75 -0.53 4.68
C GLN A 81 -3.24 -0.59 5.00
N ILE A 82 -3.55 -0.87 6.27
CA ILE A 82 -4.88 -0.64 6.84
C ILE A 82 -4.94 0.80 7.35
N VAL A 83 -5.80 1.62 6.74
CA VAL A 83 -6.05 3.00 7.18
C VAL A 83 -7.47 3.07 7.72
N SER A 84 -7.63 3.40 9.00
CA SER A 84 -8.94 3.50 9.68
C SER A 84 -9.81 2.25 9.48
N GLY A 85 -9.21 1.06 9.60
CA GLY A 85 -9.90 -0.23 9.41
C GLY A 85 -10.19 -0.62 7.96
N ARG A 86 -9.78 0.20 6.98
CA ARG A 86 -10.02 -0.02 5.54
C ARG A 86 -8.76 -0.53 4.85
N ARG A 87 -8.95 -1.48 3.92
CA ARG A 87 -7.90 -2.03 3.04
C ARG A 87 -8.01 -1.38 1.67
N LEU A 88 -7.53 -0.15 1.55
CA LEU A 88 -7.77 0.66 0.34
C LEU A 88 -7.15 0.03 -0.92
N CYS A 89 -5.95 -0.56 -0.81
CA CYS A 89 -5.31 -1.28 -1.92
C CYS A 89 -6.21 -2.39 -2.48
N SER A 90 -6.71 -3.27 -1.60
CA SER A 90 -7.59 -4.39 -1.98
C SER A 90 -8.94 -3.91 -2.49
N TYR A 91 -9.46 -2.81 -1.96
CA TYR A 91 -10.72 -2.25 -2.46
C TYR A 91 -10.54 -1.69 -3.87
N ARG A 92 -9.54 -0.84 -4.11
CA ARG A 92 -9.34 -0.19 -5.42
C ARG A 92 -8.83 -1.14 -6.50
N ALA A 93 -7.93 -2.06 -6.15
CA ALA A 93 -7.35 -2.99 -7.12
C ALA A 93 -8.22 -4.24 -7.37
N LYS A 94 -9.18 -4.55 -6.48
CA LYS A 94 -10.05 -5.74 -6.64
C LYS A 94 -11.53 -5.40 -6.49
N GLY A 95 -11.95 -4.87 -5.35
CA GLY A 95 -13.37 -4.61 -5.08
C GLY A 95 -14.04 -3.75 -6.16
N GLU A 96 -13.57 -2.52 -6.34
CA GLU A 96 -14.09 -1.54 -7.32
C GLU A 96 -14.05 -2.08 -8.76
N VAL A 97 -12.97 -2.79 -9.11
CA VAL A 97 -12.76 -3.43 -10.43
C VAL A 97 -13.77 -4.56 -10.67
N LEU A 98 -13.93 -5.48 -9.72
CA LEU A 98 -14.86 -6.60 -9.81
C LEU A 98 -16.31 -6.10 -9.81
N ASP A 99 -16.65 -5.15 -8.94
CA ASP A 99 -18.00 -4.60 -8.83
C ASP A 99 -18.41 -3.93 -10.16
N SER A 100 -17.51 -3.17 -10.79
CA SER A 100 -17.76 -2.52 -12.07
C SER A 100 -17.92 -3.55 -13.19
N ALA A 101 -17.02 -4.53 -13.27
CA ALA A 101 -17.09 -5.57 -14.30
C ALA A 101 -18.34 -6.44 -14.19
N ILE A 102 -18.74 -6.81 -12.96
CA ILE A 102 -19.99 -7.55 -12.74
C ILE A 102 -21.21 -6.72 -13.16
N ALA A 103 -21.23 -5.42 -12.87
CA ALA A 103 -22.32 -4.54 -13.28
C ALA A 103 -22.46 -4.45 -14.81
N ASP A 104 -21.35 -4.38 -15.53
CA ASP A 104 -21.35 -4.37 -17.00
C ASP A 104 -21.78 -5.72 -17.59
N GLU A 105 -21.37 -6.83 -16.99
CA GLU A 105 -21.80 -8.18 -17.37
C GLU A 105 -23.32 -8.39 -17.16
N ILE A 106 -23.88 -7.83 -16.09
CA ILE A 106 -25.34 -7.84 -15.84
C ILE A 106 -26.05 -6.97 -16.88
N THR A 107 -25.56 -5.75 -17.11
CA THR A 107 -26.15 -4.80 -18.08
C THR A 107 -26.15 -5.37 -19.49
N ALA A 108 -25.09 -6.08 -19.87
CA ALA A 108 -24.98 -6.75 -21.16
C ALA A 108 -25.78 -8.06 -21.26
N GLY A 109 -26.49 -8.49 -20.21
CA GLY A 109 -27.28 -9.72 -20.18
C GLY A 109 -26.46 -11.01 -20.20
N ARG A 110 -25.16 -10.93 -19.91
CA ARG A 110 -24.25 -12.10 -19.85
C ARG A 110 -24.20 -12.75 -18.48
N VAL A 111 -24.54 -12.00 -17.44
CA VAL A 111 -24.78 -12.47 -16.07
C VAL A 111 -26.22 -12.11 -15.69
N ALA A 112 -26.93 -13.04 -15.06
CA ALA A 112 -28.28 -12.78 -14.60
C ALA A 112 -28.31 -11.68 -13.54
N SER A 113 -29.34 -10.85 -13.52
CA SER A 113 -29.54 -9.82 -12.50
C SER A 113 -29.78 -10.41 -11.10
N ASP A 114 -30.06 -11.71 -10.98
CA ASP A 114 -30.29 -12.47 -9.75
C ASP A 114 -29.31 -13.66 -9.64
N PHE A 115 -28.02 -13.36 -9.57
CA PHE A 115 -26.99 -14.39 -9.62
C PHE A 115 -26.58 -14.92 -8.24
N ARG A 116 -26.14 -16.19 -8.22
CA ARG A 116 -25.48 -16.78 -7.05
C ARG A 116 -23.99 -16.49 -7.09
N HIS A 117 -23.46 -15.86 -6.06
CA HIS A 117 -22.03 -15.52 -5.96
C HIS A 117 -21.32 -16.52 -5.03
N VAL A 118 -20.47 -17.38 -5.58
CA VAL A 118 -19.72 -18.38 -4.80
C VAL A 118 -18.47 -17.77 -4.20
N ILE A 119 -18.31 -17.84 -2.87
CA ILE A 119 -17.10 -17.37 -2.17
C ILE A 119 -16.57 -18.43 -1.21
N ALA A 120 -15.29 -18.77 -1.39
CA ALA A 120 -14.61 -19.86 -0.68
C ALA A 120 -14.02 -19.44 0.68
N PHE A 121 -14.80 -18.83 1.58
CA PHE A 121 -14.38 -18.64 2.98
C PHE A 121 -14.34 -19.97 3.72
N ALA A 122 -13.26 -20.28 4.44
CA ALA A 122 -13.13 -21.50 5.22
C ALA A 122 -14.09 -21.51 6.43
N ALA A 123 -14.34 -22.68 7.02
CA ALA A 123 -15.30 -22.88 8.10
C ALA A 123 -15.09 -21.98 9.34
N GLU A 124 -13.85 -21.63 9.64
CA GLU A 124 -13.45 -20.73 10.72
C GLU A 124 -13.58 -19.24 10.35
N GLU A 125 -13.80 -18.91 9.07
CA GLU A 125 -13.87 -17.53 8.55
C GLU A 125 -15.30 -16.94 8.54
N LYS A 126 -16.19 -17.40 9.43
CA LYS A 126 -17.61 -16.97 9.50
C LYS A 126 -17.80 -15.46 9.60
N TRP A 127 -16.88 -14.76 10.28
CA TRP A 127 -16.90 -13.30 10.35
C TRP A 127 -16.71 -12.64 8.97
N ARG A 128 -15.90 -13.23 8.08
CA ARG A 128 -15.73 -12.72 6.70
C ARG A 128 -17.02 -12.88 5.91
N ALA A 129 -17.70 -14.02 6.05
CA ALA A 129 -19.01 -14.24 5.45
C ALA A 129 -20.05 -13.24 5.97
N LYS A 130 -20.13 -13.03 7.30
CA LYS A 130 -21.03 -12.03 7.90
C LYS A 130 -20.75 -10.62 7.36
N ARG A 131 -19.49 -10.24 7.24
CA ARG A 131 -19.10 -8.94 6.67
C ARG A 131 -19.45 -8.86 5.18
N ASP A 132 -19.17 -9.89 4.42
CA ASP A 132 -19.49 -9.95 2.99
C ASP A 132 -21.00 -9.84 2.73
N SER A 133 -21.82 -10.50 3.57
CA SER A 133 -23.28 -10.41 3.51
C SER A 133 -23.83 -9.00 3.80
N SER A 134 -23.04 -8.11 4.43
CA SER A 134 -23.42 -6.70 4.63
C SER A 134 -23.30 -5.83 3.37
N TYR A 135 -22.66 -6.35 2.31
CA TYR A 135 -22.54 -5.70 1.01
C TYR A 135 -23.55 -6.25 -0.02
N THR A 136 -24.46 -7.12 0.41
CA THR A 136 -25.46 -7.73 -0.46
C THR A 136 -26.43 -6.67 -1.01
N THR A 137 -26.51 -6.59 -2.33
CA THR A 137 -27.58 -5.89 -3.07
C THR A 137 -28.73 -6.86 -3.33
N ASN A 138 -29.90 -6.37 -3.75
CA ASN A 138 -31.05 -7.22 -4.09
C ASN A 138 -30.77 -8.27 -5.19
N ALA A 139 -29.70 -8.08 -5.96
CA ALA A 139 -29.29 -8.88 -7.11
C ALA A 139 -28.29 -10.01 -6.78
N ARG A 140 -27.54 -9.89 -5.68
CA ARG A 140 -26.42 -10.77 -5.36
C ARG A 140 -26.78 -11.76 -4.26
N HIS A 141 -26.76 -13.05 -4.55
CA HIS A 141 -27.01 -14.09 -3.55
C HIS A 141 -25.70 -14.80 -3.15
N PRO A 142 -25.00 -14.37 -2.09
CA PRO A 142 -23.73 -15.00 -1.72
C PRO A 142 -23.94 -16.43 -1.20
N TRP A 143 -23.05 -17.34 -1.60
CA TRP A 143 -23.01 -18.72 -1.13
C TRP A 143 -21.60 -19.10 -0.66
N TYR A 144 -21.50 -19.70 0.53
CA TYR A 144 -20.25 -20.01 1.21
C TYR A 144 -20.09 -21.53 1.43
N PRO A 145 -19.80 -22.31 0.37
CA PRO A 145 -19.89 -23.77 0.40
C PRO A 145 -18.94 -24.44 1.40
N LEU A 146 -17.76 -23.85 1.67
CA LEU A 146 -16.80 -24.42 2.61
C LEU A 146 -17.24 -24.23 4.07
N ILE A 147 -17.97 -23.16 4.38
CA ILE A 147 -18.58 -22.97 5.71
C ILE A 147 -19.71 -23.98 5.91
N GLU A 148 -20.60 -24.11 4.93
CA GLU A 148 -21.71 -25.06 4.97
C GLU A 148 -21.21 -26.50 5.16
N LYS A 149 -20.17 -26.88 4.42
CA LYS A 149 -19.54 -28.21 4.48
C LYS A 149 -18.53 -28.36 5.63
N ARG A 150 -18.40 -27.37 6.52
CA ARG A 150 -17.47 -27.36 7.67
C ARG A 150 -16.01 -27.71 7.28
N ARG A 151 -15.53 -27.17 6.17
CA ARG A 151 -14.15 -27.34 5.67
C ARG A 151 -13.28 -26.19 6.14
N ASP A 152 -12.36 -26.47 7.05
CA ASP A 152 -11.38 -25.48 7.54
C ASP A 152 -10.17 -25.35 6.60
N ARG A 153 -9.26 -24.40 6.88
CA ARG A 153 -8.04 -24.23 6.06
C ARG A 153 -7.14 -25.46 6.04
N THR A 154 -7.05 -26.21 7.13
CA THR A 154 -6.24 -27.44 7.21
C THR A 154 -6.79 -28.50 6.25
N TRP A 155 -8.11 -28.71 6.26
CA TRP A 155 -8.79 -29.58 5.34
C TRP A 155 -8.60 -29.13 3.89
N CYS A 156 -8.76 -27.82 3.61
CA CYS A 156 -8.60 -27.28 2.27
C CYS A 156 -7.18 -27.50 1.73
N ALA A 157 -6.16 -27.21 2.54
CA ALA A 157 -4.76 -27.43 2.17
C ALA A 157 -4.47 -28.92 1.93
N GLY A 158 -4.99 -29.80 2.81
CA GLY A 158 -4.86 -31.24 2.64
C GLY A 158 -5.60 -31.78 1.42
N TYR A 159 -6.78 -31.24 1.11
CA TYR A 159 -7.55 -31.59 -0.08
C TYR A 159 -6.83 -31.18 -1.36
N LEU A 160 -6.37 -29.92 -1.44
CA LEU A 160 -5.58 -29.45 -2.58
C LEU A 160 -4.31 -30.29 -2.76
N LYS A 161 -3.56 -30.56 -1.67
CA LYS A 161 -2.37 -31.40 -1.74
C LYS A 161 -2.66 -32.79 -2.30
N ARG A 162 -3.78 -33.42 -1.92
CA ARG A 162 -4.18 -34.74 -2.46
C ARG A 162 -4.57 -34.66 -3.93
N VAL A 163 -5.45 -33.72 -4.29
CA VAL A 163 -5.96 -33.59 -5.67
C VAL A 163 -4.87 -33.18 -6.64
N LEU A 164 -3.93 -32.35 -6.18
CA LEU A 164 -2.78 -31.87 -6.97
C LEU A 164 -1.55 -32.77 -6.82
N LYS A 165 -1.74 -34.04 -6.47
CA LYS A 165 -0.70 -35.09 -6.44
C LYS A 165 0.56 -34.69 -5.64
N GLY A 166 0.36 -34.09 -4.47
CA GLY A 166 1.42 -33.68 -3.56
C GLY A 166 1.80 -32.21 -3.67
N PHE A 167 1.39 -31.48 -4.71
CA PHE A 167 1.68 -30.06 -4.88
C PHE A 167 1.03 -29.23 -3.77
N VAL A 168 1.83 -28.36 -3.14
CA VAL A 168 1.37 -27.44 -2.10
C VAL A 168 1.09 -26.10 -2.76
N TYR A 169 -0.19 -25.76 -2.91
CA TYR A 169 -0.59 -24.52 -3.57
C TYR A 169 -0.06 -23.30 -2.81
N PRO A 170 0.65 -22.37 -3.47
CA PRO A 170 1.24 -21.22 -2.81
C PRO A 170 0.17 -20.25 -2.32
N ARG A 171 0.50 -19.47 -1.30
CA ARG A 171 -0.39 -18.41 -0.84
C ARG A 171 -0.54 -17.35 -1.94
N SER A 172 -1.77 -17.11 -2.39
CA SER A 172 -2.08 -16.02 -3.31
C SER A 172 -2.12 -14.68 -2.56
N CYS A 173 -1.21 -13.77 -2.91
CA CYS A 173 -1.19 -12.36 -2.54
C CYS A 173 -0.23 -11.59 -3.45
N CYS A 174 -0.29 -10.26 -3.43
CA CYS A 174 0.72 -9.43 -4.09
C CYS A 174 2.06 -9.53 -3.36
N VAL A 175 3.17 -9.33 -4.08
CA VAL A 175 4.54 -9.30 -3.54
C VAL A 175 4.75 -8.18 -2.53
N ILE A 176 3.97 -7.10 -2.61
CA ILE A 176 3.96 -5.96 -1.68
C ILE A 176 2.82 -6.03 -0.63
N CYS A 177 2.25 -7.21 -0.39
CA CYS A 177 1.12 -7.33 0.53
C CYS A 177 1.56 -7.21 2.00
N CYS A 178 1.04 -6.20 2.72
CA CYS A 178 1.31 -6.03 4.16
C CYS A 178 0.81 -7.19 5.05
N PHE A 179 -0.02 -8.10 4.51
CA PHE A 179 -0.56 -9.26 5.23
C PHE A 179 0.23 -10.54 5.02
N GLN A 180 1.33 -10.53 4.29
CA GLN A 180 2.10 -11.74 4.02
C GLN A 180 3.06 -12.14 5.14
N ALA A 181 3.39 -11.21 6.06
CA ALA A 181 4.29 -11.45 7.19
C ALA A 181 3.64 -11.46 8.60
N PRO A 182 2.43 -12.05 8.81
CA PRO A 182 1.90 -12.19 10.17
C PRO A 182 2.86 -13.09 10.95
N ARG A 183 2.91 -12.98 12.28
CA ARG A 183 3.89 -13.70 13.11
C ARG A 183 4.01 -15.19 12.74
N ALA A 184 2.88 -15.88 12.55
CA ALA A 184 2.82 -17.29 12.15
C ALA A 184 3.23 -17.57 10.68
N GLY A 185 3.15 -16.57 9.79
CA GLY A 185 3.46 -16.71 8.37
C GLY A 185 4.88 -16.28 7.98
N ARG A 186 5.68 -15.77 8.92
CA ARG A 186 7.02 -15.24 8.64
C ARG A 186 7.99 -16.27 8.06
N SER A 187 7.98 -17.51 8.55
CA SER A 187 8.85 -18.57 8.00
C SER A 187 8.47 -18.93 6.57
N ALA A 188 7.17 -18.97 6.25
CA ALA A 188 6.70 -19.22 4.89
C ALA A 188 7.07 -18.06 3.94
N LEU A 189 6.97 -16.82 4.40
CA LEU A 189 7.45 -15.67 3.62
C LEU A 189 8.96 -15.73 3.37
N ALA A 190 9.75 -16.05 4.41
CA ALA A 190 11.20 -16.17 4.26
C ALA A 190 11.56 -17.25 3.23
N ALA A 191 10.98 -18.45 3.33
CA ALA A 191 11.17 -19.52 2.34
C ALA A 191 10.77 -19.07 0.92
N ARG A 192 9.70 -18.29 0.80
CA ARG A 192 9.26 -17.75 -0.49
C ARG A 192 10.23 -16.74 -1.08
N TRP A 193 10.78 -15.83 -0.26
CA TRP A 193 11.79 -14.87 -0.71
C TRP A 193 13.16 -15.51 -0.94
N HIS A 194 13.46 -16.67 -0.36
CA HIS A 194 14.60 -17.47 -0.80
C HIS A 194 14.37 -18.07 -2.21
N ALA A 195 13.14 -18.52 -2.51
CA ALA A 195 12.81 -19.13 -3.80
C ALA A 195 12.57 -18.12 -4.93
N GLU A 196 12.11 -16.91 -4.59
CA GLU A 196 11.76 -15.82 -5.51
C GLU A 196 12.34 -14.50 -4.97
N PRO A 197 13.67 -14.31 -4.97
CA PRO A 197 14.31 -13.16 -4.33
C PRO A 197 13.95 -11.83 -4.97
N GLU A 198 13.64 -11.79 -6.27
CA GLU A 198 13.22 -10.57 -6.98
C GLU A 198 11.92 -9.99 -6.40
N ALA A 199 11.02 -10.85 -5.88
CA ALA A 199 9.81 -10.40 -5.20
C ALA A 199 10.13 -9.70 -3.87
N GLY A 200 11.18 -10.14 -3.17
CA GLY A 200 11.71 -9.47 -2.00
C GLY A 200 12.35 -8.13 -2.35
N VAL A 201 13.18 -8.09 -3.40
CA VAL A 201 13.81 -6.87 -3.91
C VAL A 201 12.77 -5.81 -4.26
N TYR A 202 11.71 -6.19 -4.99
CA TYR A 202 10.64 -5.27 -5.34
C TYR A 202 9.90 -4.73 -4.10
N ALA A 203 9.62 -5.59 -3.11
CA ALA A 203 9.01 -5.15 -1.85
C ALA A 203 9.90 -4.17 -1.07
N LEU A 204 11.23 -4.39 -1.07
CA LEU A 204 12.21 -3.49 -0.49
C LEU A 204 12.24 -2.15 -1.23
N HIS A 205 12.19 -2.16 -2.55
CA HIS A 205 12.17 -0.96 -3.39
C HIS A 205 10.96 -0.07 -3.07
N VAL A 206 9.75 -0.63 -3.12
CA VAL A 206 8.50 0.10 -2.85
C VAL A 206 8.48 0.66 -1.42
N GLU A 207 8.90 -0.15 -0.44
CA GLU A 207 8.99 0.31 0.94
C GLU A 207 10.03 1.42 1.13
N ARG A 208 11.22 1.29 0.53
CA ARG A 208 12.30 2.29 0.60
C ARG A 208 11.83 3.66 0.13
N ARG A 209 11.10 3.72 -0.99
CA ARG A 209 10.49 4.96 -1.49
C ARG A 209 9.48 5.54 -0.49
N ALA A 210 8.63 4.70 0.08
CA ALA A 210 7.66 5.14 1.08
C ALA A 210 8.31 5.63 2.40
N LEU A 211 9.37 4.96 2.86
CA LEU A 211 10.11 5.33 4.07
C LEU A 211 10.94 6.60 3.89
N SER A 212 11.33 6.94 2.66
CA SER A 212 12.02 8.19 2.33
C SER A 212 11.13 9.41 2.55
N ILE A 213 9.81 9.28 2.41
CA ILE A 213 8.90 10.35 2.82
C ILE A 213 8.43 10.18 4.25
N ASN A 214 8.11 8.97 4.72
CA ASN A 214 7.43 8.73 6.00
C ASN A 214 7.97 7.46 6.69
N ARG A 215 8.77 7.64 7.72
CA ARG A 215 9.40 6.56 8.53
C ARG A 215 8.42 5.54 9.13
N ARG A 216 7.13 5.87 9.21
CA ARG A 216 6.08 4.98 9.72
C ARG A 216 5.47 4.09 8.63
N MET A 217 5.88 4.23 7.37
CA MET A 217 5.40 3.44 6.23
C MET A 217 6.12 2.10 6.10
N ARG A 218 6.28 1.38 7.21
CA ARG A 218 6.84 0.03 7.19
C ARG A 218 5.79 -0.95 6.63
N LEU A 219 6.22 -1.86 5.76
CA LEU A 219 5.39 -2.77 4.99
C LEU A 219 4.62 -3.75 5.88
N PHE A 220 5.24 -4.23 6.97
CA PHE A 220 4.65 -5.20 7.88
C PHE A 220 4.26 -4.58 9.23
N GLY A 221 3.80 -3.33 9.21
CA GLY A 221 3.31 -2.60 10.38
C GLY A 221 4.46 -2.04 11.22
N SER A 222 4.92 -2.77 12.23
CA SER A 222 6.07 -2.35 13.05
C SER A 222 7.41 -2.85 12.48
N LEU A 223 7.36 -3.78 11.53
CA LEU A 223 8.53 -4.40 10.92
C LEU A 223 8.64 -3.95 9.47
N SER A 224 9.81 -3.46 9.09
CA SER A 224 10.12 -3.17 7.68
C SER A 224 10.49 -4.44 6.91
N ALA A 225 10.37 -4.40 5.59
CA ALA A 225 10.85 -5.46 4.71
C ALA A 225 12.37 -5.63 4.83
N ALA A 226 13.12 -4.51 4.91
CA ALA A 226 14.57 -4.54 5.09
C ALA A 226 14.99 -5.19 6.44
N GLU A 227 14.34 -4.82 7.55
CA GLU A 227 14.56 -5.49 8.85
C GLU A 227 14.17 -6.97 8.78
N PHE A 228 13.07 -7.32 8.08
CA PHE A 228 12.64 -8.70 7.92
C PHE A 228 13.70 -9.56 7.21
N VAL A 229 14.19 -9.11 6.05
CA VAL A 229 15.22 -9.81 5.25
C VAL A 229 16.47 -10.06 6.09
N ARG A 230 17.00 -9.02 6.76
CA ARG A 230 18.20 -9.15 7.61
C ARG A 230 17.98 -10.08 8.78
N SER A 231 16.85 -9.96 9.48
CA SER A 231 16.52 -10.83 10.62
C SER A 231 16.36 -12.31 10.25
N ARG A 232 16.23 -12.62 8.96
CA ARG A 232 16.00 -13.97 8.43
C ARG A 232 17.17 -14.51 7.61
N GLY A 233 18.24 -13.72 7.41
CA GLY A 233 19.40 -14.14 6.63
C GLY A 233 19.06 -14.47 5.17
N ILE A 234 18.21 -13.65 4.54
CA ILE A 234 17.85 -13.84 3.12
C ILE A 234 18.83 -13.06 2.25
N ASP A 235 20.09 -13.48 2.27
CA ASP A 235 21.22 -12.70 1.73
C ASP A 235 21.07 -12.38 0.24
N ALA A 236 20.53 -13.32 -0.56
CA ALA A 236 20.25 -13.10 -1.98
C ALA A 236 19.34 -11.89 -2.24
N VAL A 237 18.38 -11.59 -1.36
CA VAL A 237 17.52 -10.40 -1.49
C VAL A 237 18.30 -9.12 -1.16
N ILE A 238 19.22 -9.18 -0.20
CA ILE A 238 20.07 -8.04 0.16
C ILE A 238 21.02 -7.73 -1.01
N GLU A 239 21.73 -8.73 -1.50
CA GLU A 239 22.70 -8.61 -2.59
C GLU A 239 22.04 -8.05 -3.86
N LEU A 240 20.88 -8.60 -4.26
CA LEU A 240 20.16 -8.11 -5.43
C LEU A 240 19.58 -6.71 -5.22
N ALA A 241 19.12 -6.38 -4.00
CA ALA A 241 18.63 -5.03 -3.71
C ALA A 241 19.77 -4.00 -3.72
N ASP A 242 20.95 -4.36 -3.19
CA ASP A 242 22.12 -3.49 -3.21
C ASP A 242 22.66 -3.32 -4.64
N ALA A 243 22.66 -4.38 -5.46
CA ALA A 243 22.97 -4.30 -6.88
C ALA A 243 21.98 -3.39 -7.63
N GLN A 244 20.67 -3.54 -7.39
CA GLN A 244 19.65 -2.68 -7.99
C GLN A 244 19.85 -1.20 -7.62
N LEU A 245 20.29 -0.90 -6.38
CA LEU A 245 20.60 0.46 -5.97
C LEU A 245 21.89 0.98 -6.61
N ALA A 246 22.91 0.13 -6.77
CA ALA A 246 24.15 0.51 -7.45
C ALA A 246 23.94 0.82 -8.94
N GLU A 247 22.98 0.13 -9.58
CA GLU A 247 22.60 0.36 -10.98
C GLU A 247 21.62 1.53 -11.17
N ALA A 248 21.07 2.08 -10.09
CA ALA A 248 20.12 3.18 -10.18
C ALA A 248 20.82 4.46 -10.69
N THR A 249 20.43 4.91 -11.88
CA THR A 249 20.98 6.08 -12.58
C THR A 249 20.29 7.40 -12.20
N THR A 250 19.41 7.37 -11.21
CA THR A 250 18.72 8.57 -10.74
C THR A 250 18.46 8.45 -9.26
N TRP A 251 18.84 9.49 -8.54
CA TRP A 251 18.66 9.64 -7.11
C TRP A 251 18.08 11.02 -6.84
N THR A 252 17.18 11.10 -5.86
CA THR A 252 16.57 12.37 -5.46
C THR A 252 16.78 12.57 -3.97
N VAL A 253 17.32 13.72 -3.58
CA VAL A 253 17.14 14.23 -2.22
C VAL A 253 15.76 14.85 -2.17
N VAL A 254 14.89 14.23 -1.38
CA VAL A 254 13.49 14.63 -1.23
C VAL A 254 13.34 15.48 0.01
N GLU A 255 12.74 16.66 -0.14
CA GLU A 255 12.31 17.49 0.98
C GLU A 255 10.90 17.10 1.41
N THR A 256 10.72 16.79 2.69
CA THR A 256 9.40 16.54 3.29
C THR A 256 9.12 17.52 4.42
N ARG A 257 8.08 18.34 4.22
CA ARG A 257 7.54 19.25 5.22
C ARG A 257 6.16 18.77 5.67
N ARG A 258 5.88 18.81 6.98
CA ARG A 258 4.56 18.47 7.53
C ARG A 258 4.04 19.50 8.51
N VAL A 259 2.75 19.78 8.43
CA VAL A 259 1.99 20.47 9.47
C VAL A 259 1.05 19.48 10.13
N TYR A 260 1.31 19.17 11.39
CA TYR A 260 0.37 18.44 12.23
C TYR A 260 -0.60 19.45 12.84
N ARG A 261 -1.86 19.39 12.42
CA ARG A 261 -2.88 20.39 12.77
C ARG A 261 -3.56 20.03 14.09
N PRO A 262 -4.19 20.98 14.80
CA PRO A 262 -5.03 20.66 15.93
C PRO A 262 -6.31 19.93 15.49
N ALA A 263 -6.78 19.00 16.33
CA ALA A 263 -8.00 18.24 16.09
C ALA A 263 -9.21 19.15 16.07
N SER A 264 -10.22 18.79 15.27
CA SER A 264 -11.52 19.45 15.35
C SER A 264 -12.27 18.97 16.58
N ILE A 265 -12.84 19.87 17.37
CA ILE A 265 -13.78 19.49 18.44
C ILE A 265 -15.03 18.93 17.77
N LYS A 266 -15.45 17.75 18.22
CA LYS A 266 -16.64 17.06 17.73
C LYS A 266 -17.76 17.21 18.74
N ASP A 267 -18.95 17.49 18.24
CA ASP A 267 -20.18 17.38 19.00
C ASP A 267 -20.40 15.89 19.36
N PRO A 268 -20.57 15.55 20.66
CA PRO A 268 -20.62 14.16 21.10
C PRO A 268 -21.88 13.43 20.65
N THR A 269 -22.96 14.16 20.36
CA THR A 269 -24.26 13.58 19.97
C THR A 269 -24.31 13.29 18.47
N THR A 270 -23.75 14.19 17.66
CA THR A 270 -23.84 14.15 16.19
C THR A 270 -22.55 13.69 15.51
N GLY A 271 -21.41 13.71 16.21
CA GLY A 271 -20.08 13.47 15.64
C GLY A 271 -19.59 14.54 14.67
N LYS A 272 -20.37 15.61 14.45
CA LYS A 272 -20.01 16.71 13.55
C LYS A 272 -19.03 17.67 14.22
N SER A 273 -18.24 18.38 13.43
CA SER A 273 -17.33 19.39 13.96
C SER A 273 -18.10 20.60 14.48
N GLN A 274 -17.82 20.99 15.73
CA GLN A 274 -18.40 22.20 16.31
C GLN A 274 -17.93 23.45 15.56
N ARG A 275 -18.83 24.41 15.41
CA ARG A 275 -18.56 25.70 14.75
C ARG A 275 -18.56 26.82 15.79
N GLY A 276 -17.58 27.70 15.72
CA GLY A 276 -17.51 28.92 16.53
C GLY A 276 -18.46 30.00 16.00
N ARG A 277 -18.51 31.13 16.70
CA ARG A 277 -19.33 32.30 16.31
C ARG A 277 -18.96 32.87 14.93
N ASP A 278 -17.73 32.65 14.46
CA ASP A 278 -17.24 33.06 13.14
C ASP A 278 -17.51 32.02 12.04
N GLY A 279 -18.29 30.97 12.34
CA GLY A 279 -18.57 29.86 11.42
C GLY A 279 -17.39 28.90 11.19
N ARG A 280 -16.22 29.16 11.79
CA ARG A 280 -15.04 28.28 11.65
C ARG A 280 -15.14 27.09 12.59
N THR A 281 -14.50 25.99 12.19
CA THR A 281 -14.42 24.79 13.04
C THR A 281 -13.61 25.08 14.29
N VAL A 282 -14.20 24.83 15.46
CA VAL A 282 -13.49 24.93 16.74
C VAL A 282 -12.43 23.83 16.82
N LYS A 283 -11.23 24.20 17.25
CA LYS A 283 -10.06 23.32 17.32
C LYS A 283 -9.63 23.09 18.75
N ASP A 284 -9.24 21.85 19.05
CA ASP A 284 -8.58 21.50 20.31
C ASP A 284 -7.06 21.54 20.10
N PRO A 285 -6.36 22.52 20.70
CA PRO A 285 -4.91 22.63 20.53
C PRO A 285 -4.16 21.51 21.24
N THR A 286 -4.75 20.77 22.16
CA THR A 286 -4.05 19.71 22.92
C THR A 286 -4.07 18.37 22.18
N ARG A 287 -4.94 18.22 21.18
CA ARG A 287 -5.13 16.97 20.43
C ARG A 287 -4.65 17.08 18.99
N LYS A 288 -3.93 16.04 18.55
CA LYS A 288 -3.46 15.92 17.17
C LYS A 288 -4.64 15.67 16.24
N GLY A 289 -4.76 16.50 15.21
CA GLY A 289 -5.68 16.34 14.09
C GLY A 289 -4.98 15.86 12.82
N ASP A 290 -5.53 16.27 11.68
CA ASP A 290 -5.01 15.89 10.37
C ASP A 290 -3.59 16.41 10.14
N THR A 291 -2.85 15.68 9.30
CA THR A 291 -1.51 16.08 8.90
C THR A 291 -1.55 16.57 7.46
N TRP A 292 -1.12 17.79 7.24
CA TRP A 292 -0.83 18.29 5.90
C TRP A 292 0.64 18.04 5.59
N ARG A 293 0.94 17.71 4.34
CA ARG A 293 2.31 17.47 3.88
C ARG A 293 2.61 18.21 2.57
N SER A 294 3.86 18.56 2.40
CA SER A 294 4.47 18.94 1.13
C SER A 294 5.71 18.07 0.93
N ILE A 295 5.81 17.49 -0.25
CA ILE A 295 6.90 16.64 -0.70
C ILE A 295 7.42 17.28 -1.98
N ARG A 296 8.72 17.56 -2.06
CA ARG A 296 9.34 18.20 -3.23
C ARG A 296 10.68 17.55 -3.55
N PRO A 297 11.05 17.36 -4.82
CA PRO A 297 12.44 17.10 -5.17
C PRO A 297 13.28 18.32 -4.79
N HIS A 298 14.35 18.13 -4.02
CA HIS A 298 15.28 19.20 -3.66
C HIS A 298 16.46 19.24 -4.63
N VAL A 299 17.10 18.09 -4.84
CA VAL A 299 18.11 17.89 -5.88
C VAL A 299 17.93 16.51 -6.49
N VAL A 300 18.16 16.41 -7.80
CA VAL A 300 18.20 15.15 -8.55
C VAL A 300 19.64 14.95 -9.01
N THR A 301 20.18 13.76 -8.81
CA THR A 301 21.55 13.38 -9.14
C THR A 301 21.56 12.06 -9.90
N ASP A 302 22.61 11.81 -10.67
CA ASP A 302 22.75 10.57 -11.44
C ASP A 302 23.31 9.42 -10.60
N THR A 303 24.04 9.74 -9.53
CA THR A 303 24.66 8.75 -8.61
C THR A 303 24.14 8.89 -7.18
N ARG A 304 24.29 7.81 -6.42
CA ARG A 304 23.97 7.79 -4.99
C ARG A 304 24.94 8.65 -4.19
N GLU A 305 26.21 8.62 -4.57
CA GLU A 305 27.31 9.34 -3.93
C GLU A 305 27.07 10.85 -4.00
N ASP A 306 26.69 11.37 -5.17
CA ASP A 306 26.36 12.79 -5.35
C ASP A 306 25.12 13.19 -4.54
N GLY A 307 24.10 12.32 -4.50
CA GLY A 307 22.92 12.54 -3.68
C GLY A 307 23.23 12.55 -2.18
N LEU A 308 24.15 11.70 -1.73
CA LEU A 308 24.63 11.66 -0.35
C LEU A 308 25.50 12.90 -0.02
N ALA A 309 26.32 13.37 -0.96
CA ALA A 309 27.08 14.60 -0.81
C ALA A 309 26.16 15.81 -0.64
N ALA A 310 25.12 15.91 -1.48
CA ALA A 310 24.11 16.97 -1.35
C ALA A 310 23.34 16.88 -0.02
N LEU A 311 22.97 15.67 0.42
CA LEU A 311 22.35 15.47 1.73
C LEU A 311 23.29 15.87 2.88
N THR A 312 24.59 15.60 2.75
CA THR A 312 25.62 16.00 3.73
C THR A 312 25.79 17.52 3.78
N GLN A 313 25.73 18.20 2.64
CA GLN A 313 25.74 19.66 2.58
C GLN A 313 24.51 20.25 3.31
N LEU A 314 23.32 19.67 3.10
CA LEU A 314 22.11 20.08 3.84
C LEU A 314 22.25 19.85 5.35
N ALA A 315 22.89 18.75 5.76
CA ALA A 315 23.18 18.50 7.17
C ALA A 315 24.05 19.62 7.76
N HIS A 316 25.10 20.04 7.04
CA HIS A 316 25.96 21.14 7.45
C HIS A 316 25.21 22.48 7.53
N VAL A 317 24.41 22.81 6.52
CA VAL A 317 23.59 24.04 6.48
C VAL A 317 22.61 24.12 7.65
N HIS A 318 22.10 22.98 8.11
CA HIS A 318 21.12 22.90 9.19
C HIS A 318 21.71 22.54 10.56
N ASP A 319 23.05 22.52 10.69
CA ASP A 319 23.76 22.15 11.92
C ASP A 319 23.26 20.82 12.52
N THR A 320 23.21 19.81 11.67
CA THR A 320 22.72 18.47 12.00
C THR A 320 23.58 17.42 11.28
N LEU A 321 23.26 16.14 11.45
CA LEU A 321 24.01 15.03 10.88
C LEU A 321 23.15 14.24 9.89
N VAL A 322 23.80 13.66 8.88
CA VAL A 322 23.20 12.59 8.11
C VAL A 322 23.15 11.35 9.00
N TRP A 323 21.98 10.72 9.10
CA TRP A 323 21.81 9.49 9.86
C TRP A 323 20.97 8.50 9.07
N THR A 324 21.07 7.23 9.46
CA THR A 324 20.43 6.11 8.79
C THR A 324 19.88 5.14 9.83
N GLU A 325 18.64 4.67 9.65
CA GLU A 325 18.00 3.68 10.50
C GLU A 325 18.21 2.24 9.97
N ALA A 326 17.57 1.25 10.59
CA ALA A 326 17.58 -0.13 10.10
C ALA A 326 17.01 -0.28 8.67
N ASP A 327 16.25 0.70 8.18
CA ASP A 327 15.73 0.76 6.82
C ASP A 327 16.75 1.18 5.75
N GLN A 328 17.96 1.58 6.14
CA GLN A 328 19.04 2.01 5.25
C GLN A 328 18.70 3.21 4.35
N VAL A 329 17.78 4.08 4.76
CA VAL A 329 17.49 5.33 4.06
C VAL A 329 18.23 6.49 4.75
N PRO A 330 19.22 7.13 4.08
CA PRO A 330 19.93 8.29 4.62
C PRO A 330 19.01 9.50 4.76
N ARG A 331 19.09 10.20 5.88
CA ARG A 331 18.21 11.32 6.23
C ARG A 331 18.92 12.45 6.94
N VAL A 332 18.31 13.63 6.85
CA VAL A 332 18.66 14.84 7.60
C VAL A 332 17.41 15.36 8.28
N ASP A 333 17.49 15.47 9.60
CA ASP A 333 16.43 16.05 10.42
C ASP A 333 16.68 17.53 10.66
N VAL A 334 15.91 18.38 9.98
CA VAL A 334 15.92 19.83 10.23
C VAL A 334 15.00 20.17 11.39
N ARG A 335 13.86 19.48 11.48
CA ARG A 335 12.92 19.65 12.58
C ARG A 335 12.15 18.38 12.89
N VAL A 336 12.42 17.84 14.06
CA VAL A 336 11.82 16.60 14.57
C VAL A 336 10.52 16.89 15.33
N LEU A 337 9.58 15.95 15.25
CA LEU A 337 8.37 15.99 16.07
C LEU A 337 8.75 15.75 17.54
N PRO A 338 8.40 16.64 18.49
CA PRO A 338 8.64 16.38 19.90
C PRO A 338 7.93 15.09 20.36
N ASN A 339 8.57 14.33 21.27
CA ASN A 339 7.99 13.08 21.79
C ASN A 339 6.66 13.28 22.52
N ARG A 340 6.46 14.43 23.18
CA ARG A 340 5.24 14.79 23.89
C ARG A 340 4.81 16.23 23.56
N PRO A 341 4.19 16.44 22.38
CA PRO A 341 3.60 17.72 22.01
C PRO A 341 2.60 18.18 23.07
N ARG A 342 2.82 19.36 23.65
CA ARG A 342 1.84 19.96 24.57
C ARG A 342 0.69 20.61 23.81
N GLU A 343 0.99 21.19 22.65
CA GLU A 343 0.02 21.87 21.82
C GLU A 343 0.31 21.70 20.32
N TRP A 344 -0.74 21.82 19.52
CA TRP A 344 -0.77 21.82 18.06
C TRP A 344 -1.22 23.20 17.56
N PRO A 345 -0.84 23.62 16.34
CA PRO A 345 -0.08 22.86 15.34
C PRO A 345 1.40 22.72 15.69
N ILE A 346 2.04 21.70 15.12
CA ILE A 346 3.50 21.51 15.12
C ILE A 346 3.95 21.24 13.69
N THR A 347 5.14 21.72 13.34
CA THR A 347 5.75 21.44 12.04
C THR A 347 6.96 20.51 12.15
N THR A 348 7.16 19.67 11.15
CA THR A 348 8.39 18.87 10.98
C THR A 348 8.95 19.06 9.59
N HIS A 349 10.28 18.97 9.49
CA HIS A 349 11.04 19.19 8.27
C HIS A 349 12.19 18.17 8.20
N GLU A 350 12.23 17.40 7.12
CA GLU A 350 13.20 16.33 6.90
C GLU A 350 13.62 16.32 5.42
N TYR A 351 14.87 15.96 5.18
CA TYR A 351 15.34 15.52 3.87
C TYR A 351 15.70 14.04 3.90
N ALA A 352 15.49 13.33 2.80
CA ALA A 352 15.88 11.93 2.65
C ALA A 352 16.40 11.65 1.25
N LEU A 353 17.36 10.73 1.13
CA LEU A 353 17.87 10.27 -0.16
C LEU A 353 17.09 9.05 -0.64
N MET A 354 16.55 9.12 -1.85
CA MET A 354 15.68 8.10 -2.43
C MET A 354 16.09 7.76 -3.88
N PRO A 355 16.02 6.50 -4.33
CA PRO A 355 16.21 6.16 -5.73
C PRO A 355 15.02 6.59 -6.60
N GLY A 356 15.32 7.06 -7.81
CA GLY A 356 14.38 7.51 -8.83
C GLY A 356 13.86 8.93 -8.63
N VAL A 357 13.00 9.36 -9.55
CA VAL A 357 12.37 10.69 -9.55
C VAL A 357 11.09 10.73 -8.73
N ILE A 358 10.70 11.93 -8.31
CA ILE A 358 9.39 12.23 -7.71
C ILE A 358 8.80 13.53 -8.24
N ASP A 359 7.48 13.54 -8.36
CA ASP A 359 6.74 14.77 -8.56
C ASP A 359 6.51 15.50 -7.23
N ALA A 360 6.53 16.83 -7.29
CA ALA A 360 6.13 17.65 -6.17
C ALA A 360 4.66 17.39 -5.84
N LYS A 361 4.35 17.24 -4.55
CA LYS A 361 3.00 16.96 -4.05
C LYS A 361 2.73 17.67 -2.74
N GLU A 362 1.69 18.51 -2.73
CA GLU A 362 1.27 19.19 -1.52
C GLU A 362 -0.23 19.48 -1.46
N HIS A 363 -0.71 19.84 -0.28
CA HIS A 363 -2.06 20.36 -0.12
C HIS A 363 -2.16 21.79 -0.64
N ALA A 364 -3.28 22.11 -1.30
CA ALA A 364 -3.56 23.49 -1.69
C ALA A 364 -3.50 24.44 -0.47
N GLY A 365 -2.65 25.45 -0.54
CA GLY A 365 -2.41 26.40 0.55
C GLY A 365 -1.50 25.88 1.66
N PHE A 366 -0.72 24.82 1.42
CA PHE A 366 0.24 24.28 2.39
C PHE A 366 1.18 25.36 2.94
N ASP A 367 1.82 26.16 2.09
CA ASP A 367 2.80 27.16 2.51
C ASP A 367 2.21 28.25 3.43
N ARG A 368 0.92 28.57 3.27
CA ARG A 368 0.23 29.48 4.19
C ARG A 368 0.03 28.84 5.56
N GLU A 369 -0.43 27.58 5.60
CA GLU A 369 -0.62 26.83 6.85
C GLU A 369 0.73 26.57 7.55
N TRP A 370 1.78 26.25 6.79
CA TRP A 370 3.14 26.05 7.28
C TRP A 370 3.67 27.29 7.99
N ARG A 371 3.62 28.46 7.32
CA ARG A 371 4.05 29.73 7.91
C ARG A 371 3.25 30.07 9.16
N ALA A 372 1.93 29.92 9.12
CA ALA A 372 1.07 30.17 10.28
C ALA A 372 1.39 29.25 11.47
N ALA A 373 1.64 27.96 11.22
CA ALA A 373 2.03 27.01 12.26
C ALA A 373 3.41 27.37 12.85
N ARG A 374 4.39 27.70 12.00
CA ARG A 374 5.73 28.14 12.41
C ARG A 374 5.67 29.38 13.31
N SER A 375 4.90 30.40 12.92
CA SER A 375 4.74 31.62 13.74
C SER A 375 4.18 31.30 15.12
N ARG A 376 3.19 30.40 15.23
CA ARG A 376 2.63 29.99 16.52
C ARG A 376 3.63 29.25 17.40
N GLU A 377 4.45 28.39 16.79
CA GLU A 377 5.49 27.66 17.52
C GLU A 377 6.57 28.58 18.06
N VAL A 378 6.99 29.60 17.31
CA VAL A 378 7.97 30.61 17.76
C VAL A 378 7.42 31.42 18.94
N VAL A 379 6.15 31.84 18.88
CA VAL A 379 5.49 32.57 19.98
C VAL A 379 5.43 31.71 21.26
N ARG A 380 5.12 30.41 21.15
CA ARG A 380 5.08 29.48 22.29
C ARG A 380 6.45 29.18 22.89
N GLY A 381 7.49 29.15 22.05
CA GLY A 381 8.85 28.78 22.45
C GLY A 381 9.60 29.86 23.22
N GLY A 382 9.04 31.05 23.42
CA GLY A 382 9.71 32.15 24.12
C GLY A 382 10.94 32.66 23.36
N GLY A 383 10.78 33.02 22.08
CA GLY A 383 11.74 33.81 21.29
C GLY A 383 13.13 33.19 21.07
N ALA A 384 13.33 32.53 19.93
CA ALA A 384 14.64 32.46 19.28
C ALA A 384 14.50 32.27 17.75
N THR A 385 15.12 33.22 17.05
CA THR A 385 15.54 33.35 15.64
C THR A 385 14.73 32.64 14.54
N PRO A 386 14.12 33.39 13.60
CA PRO A 386 13.74 32.83 12.30
C PRO A 386 15.03 32.47 11.54
N LEU A 387 15.17 31.21 11.11
CA LEU A 387 16.09 30.87 10.03
C LEU A 387 15.77 31.75 8.80
N PRO A 388 16.77 32.20 8.04
CA PRO A 388 16.54 33.01 6.86
C PRO A 388 15.60 32.27 5.91
N LEU A 389 14.62 33.01 5.37
CA LEU A 389 13.83 32.55 4.24
C LEU A 389 14.83 32.28 3.11
N ALA A 390 15.00 31.01 2.74
CA ALA A 390 15.70 30.67 1.51
C ALA A 390 14.94 31.31 0.34
N MET A 391 15.68 32.05 -0.51
CA MET A 391 15.20 32.59 -1.78
C MET A 391 14.85 31.46 -2.75
#